data_AF-A0A843VZW6-F1
#
_entry.id   AF-A0A843VZW6-F1
#
_cell.length_a   1.000
_cell.length_b   1.000
_cell.length_c   1.000
_cell.angle_alpha   90.00
_cell.angle_beta   90.00
_cell.angle_gamma   90.00
#
_symmetry.space_group_name_H-M   'P 1'
#
loop_
_entity.id
_entity.type
_entity.pdbx_description
1 polymer ?
#
loop_
_entity_poly.entity_id
_entity_poly.type
_entity_poly.pdbx_seq_one_letter_code
_entity_poly.pdbx_strand_id
1 'polypeptide(L)'
;MGAAPQQRPSLVAIFAFLFISLASAAFPPSFRVTSAGDLRKCGDMLLPSPAAGPESVAFDGAGGGPYTGASDGRVLRWRPETRLWEDFAVPPRPQQRWAWCNGSHSSLQESVCGRPLGLQFHRATGNLYIADAYFGLLVAGPAGGVAAQVATAADGEPFRFTNGIDIDQENGVVYFTDSSTLFQRR
;
A
#
# COMPACT_ATOMS: atom_id res chain seq x y z
N MET A 1 -82.51 2.93 25.62
CA MET A 1 -81.58 2.21 24.72
C MET A 1 -80.30 3.03 24.65
N GLY A 2 -79.17 2.45 25.07
CA GLY A 2 -77.87 3.13 25.14
C GLY A 2 -77.12 2.70 26.39
N ALA A 3 -76.40 1.59 26.31
CA ALA A 3 -75.77 0.90 27.42
C ALA A 3 -74.51 1.62 27.96
N ALA A 4 -74.24 1.35 29.24
CA ALA A 4 -73.13 1.82 30.07
C ALA A 4 -71.73 1.45 29.54
N PRO A 5 -70.67 2.16 29.97
CA PRO A 5 -69.30 1.89 29.53
C PRO A 5 -68.75 0.64 30.22
N GLN A 6 -68.25 -0.31 29.43
CA GLN A 6 -67.68 -1.56 29.90
C GLN A 6 -66.16 -1.42 30.05
N GLN A 7 -65.67 -1.40 31.29
CA GLN A 7 -64.26 -1.56 31.62
C GLN A 7 -63.76 -2.94 31.17
N ARG A 8 -62.57 -2.98 30.54
CA ARG A 8 -61.76 -4.19 30.37
C ARG A 8 -60.26 -3.87 30.58
N PRO A 9 -59.49 -4.85 31.07
CA PRO A 9 -58.35 -4.62 31.96
C PRO A 9 -57.03 -4.32 31.25
N SER A 10 -56.14 -3.68 32.01
CA SER A 10 -54.74 -3.39 31.71
C SER A 10 -53.98 -4.60 31.14
N LEU A 11 -53.41 -4.44 29.94
CA LEU A 11 -52.19 -5.12 29.56
C LEU A 11 -51.03 -4.12 29.65
N VAL A 12 -50.29 -4.20 30.75
CA VAL A 12 -48.95 -3.63 30.85
C VAL A 12 -48.08 -4.39 29.85
N ALA A 13 -47.78 -3.78 28.72
CA ALA A 13 -46.81 -4.32 27.78
C ALA A 13 -45.41 -4.16 28.40
N ILE A 14 -44.92 -5.23 29.03
CA ILE A 14 -43.51 -5.36 29.43
C ILE A 14 -42.71 -5.50 28.13
N PHE A 15 -42.24 -4.40 27.57
CA PHE A 15 -41.16 -4.44 26.59
C PHE A 15 -39.87 -4.72 27.36
N ALA A 16 -39.49 -6.00 27.40
CA ALA A 16 -38.17 -6.41 27.82
C ALA A 16 -37.15 -5.79 26.86
N PHE A 17 -36.48 -4.73 27.31
CA PHE A 17 -35.26 -4.25 26.67
C PHE A 17 -34.21 -5.35 26.78
N LEU A 18 -34.09 -6.18 25.74
CA LEU A 18 -32.90 -7.00 25.54
C LEU A 18 -31.75 -6.02 25.30
N PHE A 19 -31.05 -5.63 26.36
CA PHE A 19 -29.69 -5.14 26.27
C PHE A 19 -28.84 -6.30 25.77
N ILE A 20 -28.81 -6.51 24.45
CA ILE A 20 -27.72 -7.25 23.82
C ILE A 20 -26.51 -6.37 24.01
N SER A 21 -25.79 -6.60 25.10
CA SER A 21 -24.40 -6.18 25.21
C SER A 21 -23.67 -6.90 24.08
N LEU A 22 -23.57 -6.26 22.91
CA LEU A 22 -22.51 -6.56 21.97
C LEU A 22 -21.25 -6.18 22.72
N ALA A 23 -20.72 -7.13 23.49
CA ALA A 23 -19.34 -7.08 23.90
C ALA A 23 -18.57 -6.80 22.61
N SER A 24 -17.97 -5.61 22.52
CA SER A 24 -16.98 -5.33 21.51
C SER A 24 -15.99 -6.48 21.56
N ALA A 25 -16.12 -7.40 20.61
CA ALA A 25 -15.04 -8.30 20.28
C ALA A 25 -13.99 -7.40 19.64
N ALA A 26 -13.29 -6.63 20.49
CA ALA A 26 -11.95 -6.22 20.22
C ALA A 26 -11.20 -7.53 20.05
N PHE A 27 -11.15 -8.03 18.82
CA PHE A 27 -10.13 -8.98 18.43
C PHE A 27 -8.84 -8.24 18.69
N PRO A 28 -8.06 -8.56 19.74
CA PRO A 28 -6.70 -8.07 19.74
C PRO A 28 -6.08 -8.56 18.43
N PRO A 29 -5.31 -7.75 17.69
CA PRO A 29 -4.46 -8.33 16.67
C PRO A 29 -3.64 -9.38 17.41
N SER A 30 -3.89 -10.65 17.13
CA SER A 30 -3.12 -11.73 17.71
C SER A 30 -1.74 -11.68 17.06
N PHE A 31 -0.91 -10.76 17.54
CA PHE A 31 0.49 -10.68 17.21
C PHE A 31 1.16 -11.87 17.90
N ARG A 32 1.13 -13.02 17.24
CA ARG A 32 1.95 -14.16 17.64
C ARG A 32 3.39 -13.83 17.26
N VAL A 33 4.18 -13.43 18.24
CA VAL A 33 5.63 -13.54 18.14
C VAL A 33 5.95 -15.03 18.09
N THR A 34 6.13 -15.59 16.91
CA THR A 34 6.82 -16.87 16.78
C THR A 34 8.22 -16.68 17.35
N SER A 35 8.57 -17.48 18.35
CA SER A 35 9.88 -17.39 19.00
C SER A 35 11.00 -17.46 17.94
N ALA A 36 12.11 -16.78 18.18
CA ALA A 36 13.30 -16.77 17.31
C ALA A 36 13.81 -18.17 16.89
N GLY A 37 13.36 -19.24 17.56
CA GLY A 37 13.63 -20.64 17.18
C GLY A 37 13.06 -21.09 15.83
N ASP A 38 12.07 -20.36 15.27
CA ASP A 38 11.44 -20.68 13.98
C ASP A 38 12.00 -19.87 12.79
N LEU A 39 13.03 -19.03 13.03
CA LEU A 39 13.74 -18.30 11.98
C LEU A 39 14.66 -19.19 11.12
N ARG A 40 14.60 -20.51 11.28
CA ARG A 40 15.53 -21.49 10.68
C ARG A 40 15.27 -21.82 9.21
N LYS A 41 14.44 -21.04 8.52
CA LYS A 41 14.31 -21.05 7.05
C LYS A 41 14.30 -19.64 6.48
N CYS A 42 15.31 -18.84 6.84
CA CYS A 42 15.60 -17.62 6.09
C CYS A 42 16.15 -18.05 4.72
N GLY A 43 15.30 -18.13 3.71
CA GLY A 43 15.71 -18.32 2.32
C GLY A 43 15.99 -16.96 1.69
N ASP A 44 17.00 -16.89 0.83
CA ASP A 44 17.32 -15.66 0.10
C ASP A 44 16.20 -15.32 -0.89
N MET A 45 15.64 -14.12 -0.75
CA MET A 45 14.62 -13.59 -1.65
C MET A 45 15.27 -12.68 -2.69
N LEU A 46 16.07 -13.26 -3.58
CA LEU A 46 16.84 -12.52 -4.57
C LEU A 46 15.92 -11.91 -5.63
N LEU A 47 16.12 -10.63 -5.95
CA LEU A 47 15.43 -9.98 -7.06
C LEU A 47 15.77 -10.68 -8.40
N PRO A 48 14.83 -10.70 -9.36
CA PRO A 48 15.08 -11.32 -10.65
C PRO A 48 16.17 -10.55 -11.38
N SER A 49 17.27 -11.21 -11.73
CA SER A 49 18.34 -10.57 -12.50
C SER A 49 17.79 -10.01 -13.82
N PRO A 50 18.15 -8.77 -14.22
CA PRO A 50 19.14 -7.88 -13.61
C PRO A 50 18.50 -6.77 -12.75
N ALA A 51 17.41 -7.01 -12.02
CA ALA A 51 16.88 -6.02 -11.07
C ALA A 51 17.71 -6.01 -9.77
N ALA A 52 17.95 -4.83 -9.19
CA ALA A 52 18.63 -4.70 -7.89
C ALA A 52 18.15 -3.47 -7.11
N GLY A 53 18.69 -3.35 -5.89
CA GLY A 53 18.49 -2.19 -5.02
C GLY A 53 17.05 -2.04 -4.51
N PRO A 54 16.48 -3.06 -3.86
CA PRO A 54 15.27 -2.87 -3.07
C PRO A 54 15.57 -1.86 -1.95
N GLU A 55 14.75 -0.82 -1.80
CA GLU A 55 14.92 0.21 -0.76
C GLU A 55 13.79 0.17 0.27
N SER A 56 12.53 0.14 -0.20
CA SER A 56 11.35 0.01 0.66
C SER A 56 10.66 -1.34 0.47
N VAL A 57 10.05 -1.83 1.55
CA VAL A 57 9.21 -3.02 1.57
C VAL A 57 7.81 -2.66 2.05
N ALA A 58 6.79 -3.16 1.36
CA ALA A 58 5.40 -2.99 1.76
C ALA A 58 4.65 -4.33 1.74
N PHE A 59 3.54 -4.39 2.46
CA PHE A 59 2.59 -5.50 2.46
C PHE A 59 1.19 -4.93 2.24
N ASP A 60 0.37 -5.65 1.46
CA ASP A 60 -1.01 -5.25 1.23
C ASP A 60 -1.89 -5.53 2.47
N GLY A 61 -3.10 -4.98 2.48
CA GLY A 61 -4.03 -5.13 3.60
C GLY A 61 -4.49 -6.58 3.87
N ALA A 62 -4.29 -7.49 2.92
CA ALA A 62 -4.58 -8.92 3.07
C ALA A 62 -3.36 -9.71 3.58
N GLY A 63 -2.23 -9.05 3.85
CA GLY A 63 -0.97 -9.68 4.25
C GLY A 63 -0.16 -10.23 3.08
N GLY A 64 -0.54 -9.92 1.84
CA GLY A 64 0.22 -10.26 0.65
C GLY A 64 1.50 -9.42 0.53
N GLY A 65 2.49 -9.97 -0.19
CA GLY A 65 3.81 -9.38 -0.34
C GLY A 65 4.92 -10.36 0.06
N PRO A 66 6.14 -9.87 0.35
CA PRO A 66 6.53 -8.45 0.28
C PRO A 66 6.44 -7.85 -1.12
N TYR A 67 6.27 -6.54 -1.19
CA TYR A 67 6.43 -5.72 -2.38
C TYR A 67 7.67 -4.84 -2.22
N THR A 68 8.42 -4.60 -3.30
CA THR A 68 9.60 -3.71 -3.27
C THR A 68 9.80 -3.01 -4.60
N GLY A 69 10.36 -1.80 -4.55
CA GLY A 69 10.91 -1.12 -5.71
C GLY A 69 12.20 -1.79 -6.20
N ALA A 70 12.55 -1.54 -7.47
CA ALA A 70 13.81 -1.95 -8.08
C ALA A 70 14.43 -0.81 -8.90
N SER A 71 15.73 -0.93 -9.19
CA SER A 71 16.51 0.06 -9.95
C SER A 71 16.05 0.29 -11.39
N ASP A 72 15.26 -0.64 -11.95
CA ASP A 72 14.69 -0.53 -13.31
C ASP A 72 13.28 0.12 -13.33
N GLY A 73 12.87 0.69 -12.20
CA GLY A 73 11.61 1.38 -12.04
C GLY A 73 10.42 0.48 -11.73
N ARG A 74 10.58 -0.85 -11.71
CA ARG A 74 9.47 -1.74 -11.34
C ARG A 74 9.22 -1.71 -9.83
N VAL A 75 7.96 -1.92 -9.47
CA VAL A 75 7.57 -2.50 -8.19
C VAL A 75 7.31 -3.98 -8.42
N LEU A 76 7.98 -4.82 -7.65
CA LEU A 76 7.92 -6.27 -7.71
C LEU A 76 7.12 -6.79 -6.51
N ARG A 77 6.38 -7.88 -6.71
CA ARG A 77 5.66 -8.62 -5.66
C ARG A 77 6.23 -10.02 -5.52
N TRP A 78 6.47 -10.47 -4.30
CA TRP A 78 6.84 -11.85 -4.03
C TRP A 78 5.64 -12.79 -4.05
N ARG A 79 5.80 -13.94 -4.71
CA ARG A 79 4.83 -15.05 -4.72
C ARG A 79 5.33 -16.19 -3.83
N PRO A 80 4.71 -16.44 -2.67
CA PRO A 80 5.18 -17.48 -1.76
C PRO A 80 5.03 -18.89 -2.33
N GLU A 81 4.07 -19.13 -3.22
CA GLU A 81 3.79 -20.44 -3.82
C GLU A 81 4.90 -20.85 -4.80
N THR A 82 5.33 -19.93 -5.65
CA THR A 82 6.36 -20.18 -6.67
C THR A 82 7.77 -19.82 -6.20
N ARG A 83 7.87 -19.05 -5.10
CA ARG A 83 9.12 -18.43 -4.63
C ARG A 83 9.80 -17.59 -5.71
N LEU A 84 8.99 -16.84 -6.46
CA LEU A 84 9.45 -15.95 -7.51
C LEU A 84 8.88 -14.55 -7.31
N TRP A 85 9.59 -13.57 -7.83
CA TRP A 85 9.10 -12.21 -7.98
C TRP A 85 8.29 -12.08 -9.27
N GLU A 86 7.23 -11.31 -9.23
CA GLU A 86 6.46 -10.87 -10.39
C GLU A 86 6.41 -9.35 -10.48
N ASP A 87 6.19 -8.83 -11.68
CA ASP A 87 5.96 -7.42 -11.90
C ASP A 87 4.58 -7.04 -11.34
N PHE A 88 4.55 -6.05 -10.45
CA PHE A 88 3.30 -5.51 -9.91
C PHE A 88 2.96 -4.17 -10.54
N ALA A 89 3.86 -3.18 -10.46
CA ALA A 89 3.60 -1.84 -10.99
C ALA A 89 4.82 -1.25 -11.70
N VAL A 90 4.57 -0.30 -12.59
CA VAL A 90 5.59 0.51 -13.26
C VAL A 90 5.18 1.97 -13.30
N PRO A 91 6.11 2.94 -13.26
CA PRO A 91 5.81 4.34 -13.45
C PRO A 91 5.30 4.63 -14.87
N PRO A 92 4.61 5.76 -15.07
CA PRO A 92 4.08 6.12 -16.38
C PRO A 92 5.23 6.50 -17.32
N ARG A 93 5.59 5.58 -18.22
CA ARG A 93 6.66 5.75 -19.21
C ARG A 93 6.22 5.23 -20.60
N PRO A 94 6.77 5.77 -21.71
CA PRO A 94 6.48 5.24 -23.03
C PRO A 94 6.89 3.77 -23.14
N GLN A 95 5.98 2.90 -23.58
CA GLN A 95 6.18 1.45 -23.62
C GLN A 95 7.40 1.04 -24.48
N GLN A 96 7.72 1.83 -25.51
CA GLN A 96 8.88 1.60 -26.38
C GLN A 96 10.23 1.67 -25.65
N ARG A 97 10.27 2.24 -24.43
CA ARG A 97 11.50 2.37 -23.63
C ARG A 97 11.73 1.20 -22.67
N TRP A 98 10.84 0.20 -22.58
CA TRP A 98 11.01 -0.96 -21.69
C TRP A 98 12.35 -1.67 -21.87
N ALA A 99 12.79 -1.87 -23.12
CA ALA A 99 14.06 -2.53 -23.43
C ALA A 99 15.28 -1.81 -22.82
N TRP A 100 15.18 -0.51 -22.53
CA TRP A 100 16.23 0.28 -21.90
C TRP A 100 16.17 0.25 -20.37
N CYS A 101 15.01 -0.11 -19.82
CA CYS A 101 14.78 -0.15 -18.39
C CYS A 101 15.08 -1.51 -17.80
N ASN A 102 14.69 -2.59 -18.48
CA ASN A 102 14.73 -3.94 -17.94
C ASN A 102 16.12 -4.30 -17.35
N GLY A 103 16.18 -4.37 -16.02
CA GLY A 103 17.41 -4.66 -15.26
C GLY A 103 18.51 -3.61 -15.33
N SER A 104 18.15 -2.36 -15.58
CA SER A 104 19.09 -1.25 -15.43
C SER A 104 19.47 -1.03 -13.97
N HIS A 105 20.73 -0.70 -13.74
CA HIS A 105 21.26 -0.20 -12.46
C HIS A 105 21.93 1.17 -12.58
N SER A 106 21.89 1.79 -13.76
CA SER A 106 22.56 3.07 -13.98
C SER A 106 21.64 4.21 -13.54
N SER A 107 22.15 5.13 -12.72
CA SER A 107 21.40 6.32 -12.32
C SER A 107 20.93 7.18 -13.49
N LEU A 108 21.65 7.15 -14.61
CA LEU A 108 21.24 7.81 -15.86
C LEU A 108 19.93 7.23 -16.41
N GLN A 109 19.74 5.91 -16.34
CA GLN A 109 18.52 5.26 -16.81
C GLN A 109 17.40 5.33 -15.76
N GLU A 110 17.72 5.44 -14.47
CA GLU A 110 16.70 5.67 -13.43
C GLU A 110 15.86 6.92 -13.74
N SER A 111 16.47 7.99 -14.25
CA SER A 111 15.75 9.21 -14.66
C SER A 111 14.70 8.99 -15.76
N VAL A 112 14.85 7.93 -16.56
CA VAL A 112 13.95 7.56 -17.66
C VAL A 112 12.97 6.48 -17.23
N CYS A 113 13.44 5.55 -16.41
CA CYS A 113 12.74 4.33 -16.04
C CYS A 113 11.93 4.48 -14.76
N GLY A 114 12.30 5.44 -13.93
CA GLY A 114 11.80 5.63 -12.57
C GLY A 114 12.65 4.86 -11.57
N ARG A 115 12.43 5.20 -10.31
CA ARG A 115 13.05 4.57 -9.15
C ARG A 115 12.07 4.66 -7.98
N PRO A 116 11.22 3.64 -7.78
CA PRO A 116 10.34 3.53 -6.62
C PRO A 116 11.17 3.38 -5.35
N LEU A 117 11.06 4.36 -4.46
CA LEU A 117 11.85 4.45 -3.23
C LEU A 117 10.98 4.23 -2.00
N GLY A 118 9.80 4.84 -1.95
CA GLY A 118 8.81 4.61 -0.91
C GLY A 118 7.59 3.90 -1.44
N LEU A 119 7.09 2.91 -0.69
CA LEU A 119 5.87 2.17 -1.00
C LEU A 119 4.95 2.16 0.23
N GLN A 120 3.68 2.52 0.04
CA GLN A 120 2.68 2.35 1.10
C GLN A 120 1.30 2.02 0.52
N PHE A 121 0.69 0.95 1.03
CA PHE A 121 -0.68 0.59 0.67
C PHE A 121 -1.68 1.40 1.51
N HIS A 122 -2.70 1.93 0.84
CA HIS A 122 -3.92 2.35 1.50
C HIS A 122 -4.82 1.12 1.70
N ARG A 123 -4.92 0.63 2.93
CA ARG A 123 -5.47 -0.70 3.26
C ARG A 123 -6.92 -0.86 2.84
N ALA A 124 -7.74 0.18 2.98
CA ALA A 124 -9.16 0.11 2.68
C ALA A 124 -9.46 0.03 1.17
N THR A 125 -8.61 0.62 0.32
CA THR A 125 -8.81 0.61 -1.15
C THR A 125 -7.94 -0.43 -1.85
N GLY A 126 -6.84 -0.88 -1.21
CA GLY A 126 -5.83 -1.73 -1.84
C GLY A 126 -4.93 -0.99 -2.83
N ASN A 127 -5.03 0.34 -2.93
CA ASN A 127 -4.15 1.13 -3.78
C ASN A 127 -2.74 1.18 -3.19
N LEU A 128 -1.74 1.02 -4.04
CA LEU A 128 -0.34 1.22 -3.69
C LEU A 128 0.07 2.64 -4.08
N TYR A 129 0.42 3.45 -3.09
CA TYR A 129 1.09 4.72 -3.34
C TYR A 129 2.60 4.51 -3.38
N ILE A 130 3.24 5.21 -4.31
CA ILE A 130 4.65 5.05 -4.63
C ILE A 130 5.27 6.43 -4.65
N ALA A 131 6.30 6.65 -3.83
CA ALA A 131 7.19 7.78 -3.98
C ALA A 131 8.33 7.38 -4.94
N ASP A 132 8.26 7.88 -6.16
CA ASP A 132 9.28 7.66 -7.18
C ASP A 132 10.24 8.85 -7.25
N ALA A 133 11.54 8.57 -7.20
CA ALA A 133 12.58 9.60 -7.15
C ALA A 133 12.53 10.62 -8.30
N TYR A 134 11.95 10.24 -9.46
CA TYR A 134 11.91 11.07 -10.66
C TYR A 134 10.49 11.41 -11.12
N PHE A 135 9.51 10.55 -10.82
CA PHE A 135 8.13 10.72 -11.28
C PHE A 135 7.19 11.31 -10.21
N GLY A 136 7.70 11.56 -8.99
CA GLY A 136 6.94 12.16 -7.90
C GLY A 136 6.07 11.15 -7.16
N LEU A 137 4.92 11.60 -6.67
CA LEU A 137 3.94 10.72 -6.03
C LEU A 137 3.09 10.03 -7.08
N LEU A 138 3.06 8.70 -7.06
CA LEU A 138 2.28 7.85 -7.95
C LEU A 138 1.27 6.99 -7.17
N VAL A 139 0.29 6.46 -7.90
CA VAL A 139 -0.65 5.46 -7.38
C VAL A 139 -0.91 4.35 -8.39
N ALA A 140 -0.82 3.10 -7.94
CA ALA A 140 -1.26 1.92 -8.68
C ALA A 140 -2.48 1.29 -7.98
N GLY A 141 -3.43 0.78 -8.76
CA GLY A 141 -4.58 0.08 -8.22
C GLY A 141 -4.22 -1.30 -7.64
N PRO A 142 -5.17 -2.02 -7.03
CA PRO A 142 -4.92 -3.33 -6.41
C PRO A 142 -4.44 -4.40 -7.40
N ALA A 143 -4.77 -4.23 -8.69
CA ALA A 143 -4.33 -5.11 -9.77
C ALA A 143 -2.92 -4.77 -10.29
N GLY A 144 -2.29 -3.70 -9.77
CA GLY A 144 -1.02 -3.20 -10.28
C GLY A 144 -1.15 -2.50 -11.63
N GLY A 145 -0.14 -2.65 -12.49
CA GLY A 145 -0.07 -2.06 -13.82
C GLY A 145 0.68 -0.73 -13.87
N VAL A 146 0.31 0.13 -14.82
CA VAL A 146 0.93 1.46 -14.96
C VAL A 146 0.38 2.38 -13.87
N ALA A 147 1.26 2.88 -13.00
CA ALA A 147 0.90 3.81 -11.95
C ALA A 147 0.58 5.19 -12.54
N ALA A 148 -0.45 5.84 -12.00
CA ALA A 148 -0.83 7.20 -12.36
C ALA A 148 -0.07 8.22 -11.50
N GLN A 149 0.32 9.37 -12.07
CA GLN A 149 0.88 10.47 -11.29
C GLN A 149 -0.22 11.16 -10.49
N VAL A 150 0.05 11.34 -9.19
CA VAL A 150 -0.81 12.08 -8.25
C VAL A 150 -0.29 13.50 -8.07
N ALA A 151 1.02 13.65 -7.85
CA ALA A 151 1.65 14.97 -7.66
C ALA A 151 3.11 14.97 -8.10
N THR A 152 3.54 16.06 -8.74
CA THR A 152 4.91 16.26 -9.23
C THR A 152 5.54 17.56 -8.73
N ALA A 153 4.78 18.39 -8.02
CA ALA A 153 5.20 19.67 -7.49
C ALA A 153 4.29 20.06 -6.30
N ALA A 154 4.78 20.94 -5.43
CA ALA A 154 4.01 21.63 -4.40
C ALA A 154 4.43 23.09 -4.34
N ASP A 155 3.47 24.00 -4.12
CA ASP A 155 3.71 25.46 -4.03
C ASP A 155 4.51 26.05 -5.20
N GLY A 156 4.35 25.47 -6.40
CA GLY A 156 5.07 25.89 -7.61
C GLY A 156 6.48 25.30 -7.76
N GLU A 157 6.99 24.58 -6.76
CA GLU A 157 8.31 23.93 -6.79
C GLU A 157 8.19 22.47 -7.21
N PRO A 158 8.84 22.04 -8.31
CA PRO A 158 8.86 20.64 -8.73
C PRO A 158 9.64 19.76 -7.75
N PHE A 159 9.12 18.56 -7.48
CA PHE A 159 9.84 17.57 -6.69
C PHE A 159 11.10 17.11 -7.44
N ARG A 160 12.22 16.93 -6.73
CA ARG A 160 13.47 16.44 -7.35
C ARG A 160 13.89 15.06 -6.90
N PHE A 161 13.48 14.63 -5.71
CA PHE A 161 13.93 13.38 -5.11
C PHE A 161 12.92 12.89 -4.06
N THR A 162 11.71 12.52 -4.51
CA THR A 162 10.75 11.90 -3.60
C THR A 162 11.25 10.55 -3.09
N ASN A 163 11.08 10.28 -1.79
CA ASN A 163 11.65 9.09 -1.16
C ASN A 163 10.66 8.41 -0.21
N GLY A 164 10.57 8.83 1.04
CA GLY A 164 9.71 8.17 2.03
C GLY A 164 8.23 8.50 1.82
N ILE A 165 7.34 7.55 2.14
CA ILE A 165 5.89 7.72 2.10
C ILE A 165 5.23 6.97 3.26
N ASP A 166 4.20 7.57 3.84
CA ASP A 166 3.26 6.91 4.74
C ASP A 166 1.84 7.44 4.52
N ILE A 167 0.84 6.71 5.00
CA ILE A 167 -0.57 7.01 4.81
C ILE A 167 -1.30 6.85 6.13
N ASP A 168 -1.99 7.91 6.55
CA ASP A 168 -3.00 7.82 7.59
C ASP A 168 -4.15 6.96 7.09
N GLN A 169 -4.30 5.78 7.67
CA GLN A 169 -5.26 4.76 7.22
C GLN A 169 -6.71 5.11 7.60
N GLU A 170 -6.94 6.08 8.50
CA GLU A 170 -8.28 6.48 8.94
C GLU A 170 -8.90 7.50 7.99
N ASN A 171 -8.13 8.52 7.61
CA ASN A 171 -8.61 9.63 6.76
C ASN A 171 -8.04 9.60 5.32
N GLY A 172 -7.08 8.73 5.02
CA GLY A 172 -6.48 8.56 3.71
C GLY A 172 -5.46 9.64 3.32
N VAL A 173 -5.01 10.47 4.26
CA VAL A 173 -3.99 11.50 3.99
C VAL A 173 -2.64 10.82 3.74
N VAL A 174 -2.02 11.19 2.61
CA VAL A 174 -0.72 10.67 2.17
C VAL A 174 0.36 11.68 2.55
N TYR A 175 1.35 11.24 3.33
CA TYR A 175 2.53 12.00 3.70
C TYR A 175 3.73 11.43 2.96
N PHE A 176 4.53 12.28 2.30
CA PHE A 176 5.75 11.85 1.64
C PHE A 176 6.83 12.92 1.72
N THR A 177 8.07 12.51 1.51
CA THR A 177 9.23 13.42 1.55
C THR A 177 9.77 13.69 0.16
N ASP A 178 10.22 14.93 -0.06
CA ASP A 178 11.16 15.29 -1.13
C ASP A 178 12.52 15.55 -0.49
N SER A 179 13.50 14.68 -0.77
CA SER A 179 14.78 14.65 -0.05
C SER A 179 15.69 15.83 -0.41
N SER A 180 15.43 16.49 -1.55
CA SER A 180 16.15 17.68 -1.97
C SER A 180 15.29 18.47 -2.95
N THR A 181 15.30 19.80 -2.86
CA THR A 181 14.70 20.68 -3.88
C THR A 181 15.68 21.05 -5.00
N LEU A 182 16.95 20.66 -4.87
CA LEU A 182 18.04 21.05 -5.78
C LEU A 182 18.58 19.88 -6.57
N PHE A 183 18.74 18.72 -5.93
CA PHE A 183 19.45 17.58 -6.50
C PHE A 183 18.49 16.42 -6.76
N GLN A 184 18.66 15.80 -7.92
CA GLN A 184 18.08 14.49 -8.19
C GLN A 184 19.00 13.39 -7.70
N ARG A 185 18.43 12.20 -7.49
CA ARG A 185 19.19 10.97 -7.28
C ARG A 185 20.15 10.73 -8.45
N ARG A 186 21.44 10.47 -8.16
CA ARG A 186 22.50 10.20 -9.15
C ARG A 186 23.52 9.20 -8.63
#